data_AF-A0A3B8WI36-F1
#
_entry.id   AF-A0A3B8WI36-F1
#
_cell.length_a   1.000
_cell.length_b   1.000
_cell.length_c   1.000
_cell.angle_alpha   90.00
_cell.angle_beta   90.00
_cell.angle_gamma   90.00
#
_symmetry.space_group_name_H-M   'P 1'
#
loop_
_entity.id
_entity.type
_entity.pdbx_description
1 polymer ?
#
loop_
_entity_poly.entity_id
_entity_poly.type
_entity_poly.pdbx_seq_one_letter_code
_entity_poly.pdbx_strand_id
1 'polypeptide(L)' 'DGIRVDYADGWGLCRASNTTPVLVLRFEAETEQALERIKSVFR' A
#
# COMPACT_ATOMS: atom_id res chain seq x y z
N ASP A 1 5.73 4.58 -11.17
CA ASP A 1 6.16 5.28 -9.95
C ASP A 1 5.87 4.37 -8.75
N GLY A 2 6.62 3.25 -8.67
CA GLY A 2 6.27 2.11 -7.82
C GLY A 2 5.20 1.17 -8.38
N ILE A 3 4.67 0.31 -7.50
CA ILE A 3 3.57 -0.65 -7.72
C ILE A 3 2.36 -0.19 -6.92
N ARG A 4 1.21 -0.02 -7.58
CA ARG A 4 -0.09 0.23 -6.96
C ARG A 4 -1.01 -0.95 -7.27
N VAL A 5 -1.72 -1.43 -6.26
CA VAL A 5 -2.74 -2.47 -6.39
C VAL A 5 -4.05 -1.93 -5.84
N ASP A 6 -5.08 -1.89 -6.68
CA ASP A 6 -6.42 -1.47 -6.33
C ASP A 6 -7.31 -2.70 -6.10
N TYR A 7 -8.05 -2.71 -5.01
CA TYR A 7 -9.05 -3.70 -4.64
C TYR A 7 -10.45 -3.06 -4.64
N ALA A 8 -11.50 -3.87 -4.55
CA ALA A 8 -12.87 -3.35 -4.49
C ALA A 8 -13.15 -2.49 -3.24
N ASP A 9 -12.39 -2.71 -2.17
CA ASP A 9 -12.59 -2.18 -0.81
C ASP A 9 -11.38 -1.39 -0.28
N GLY A 10 -10.40 -1.06 -1.14
CA GLY A 10 -9.20 -0.32 -0.76
C GLY A 10 -8.06 -0.41 -1.78
N TRP A 11 -6.89 0.13 -1.44
CA TRP A 11 -5.70 0.10 -2.29
C TRP A 11 -4.40 0.07 -1.48
N GLY A 12 -3.32 -0.39 -2.13
CA GLY A 12 -1.95 -0.36 -1.60
C GLY A 12 -0.95 0.18 -2.62
N LEU A 13 0.02 0.96 -2.17
CA LEU A 13 1.09 1.55 -2.98
C LEU A 13 2.44 1.25 -2.34
N CYS A 14 3.39 0.74 -3.13
CA CYS A 14 4.80 0.63 -2.77
C CYS A 14 5.65 1.33 -3.83
N ARG A 15 6.46 2.31 -3.45
CA ARG A 15 7.37 3.01 -4.37
C ARG A 15 8.72 3.27 -3.74
N ALA A 16 9.75 3.40 -4.58
CA ALA A 16 11.00 4.02 -4.16
C ALA A 16 10.78 5.51 -3.85
N SER A 17 11.42 5.99 -2.78
CA SER A 17 11.53 7.42 -2.52
C SER A 17 12.47 8.05 -3.56
N ASN A 18 12.13 9.27 -3.99
CA ASN A 18 12.91 10.00 -4.99
C ASN A 18 14.07 10.79 -4.38
N THR A 19 14.08 10.98 -3.05
CA THR A 19 15.03 11.86 -2.35
C THR A 19 15.82 11.15 -1.26
N THR A 20 15.41 9.94 -0.85
CA THR A 20 16.04 9.17 0.23
C THR A 20 16.07 7.68 -0.11
N PRO A 21 17.02 6.89 0.37
CA PRO A 21 17.14 5.46 0.05
C PRO A 21 16.18 4.62 0.89
N VAL A 22 14.87 4.89 0.78
CA VAL A 22 13.81 4.18 1.50
C VAL A 22 12.67 3.81 0.55
N LEU A 23 11.94 2.75 0.90
CA LEU A 23 10.67 2.41 0.27
C LEU A 23 9.52 3.10 1.02
N VAL A 24 8.61 3.72 0.27
CA VAL A 24 7.40 4.33 0.80
C VAL A 24 6.23 3.40 0.53
N LEU A 25 5.55 3.00 1.60
CA LEU A 25 4.33 2.20 1.55
C LEU A 25 3.14 3.05 2.02
N ARG A 26 2.02 2.97 1.30
CA ARG A 26 0.74 3.60 1.69
C ARG A 26 -0.40 2.62 1.45
N PHE A 27 -1.38 2.64 2.36
CA PHE A 27 -2.54 1.76 2.33
C PHE A 27 -3.77 2.54 2.75
N GLU A 28 -4.89 2.26 2.11
CA GLU A 28 -6.20 2.83 2.44
C GLU A 28 -7.26 1.76 2.18
N ALA A 29 -8.27 1.71 3.05
CA ALA A 29 -9.39 0.78 2.91
C ALA A 29 -10.61 1.33 3.62
N GLU A 30 -11.79 0.83 3.23
CA GLU A 30 -13.07 1.23 3.81
C GLU A 30 -13.28 0.68 5.23
N THR A 31 -12.61 -0.42 5.57
CA THR A 31 -12.70 -1.06 6.89
C THR A 31 -11.31 -1.42 7.41
N GLU A 32 -11.19 -1.51 8.73
CA GLU A 32 -9.94 -1.90 9.39
C GLU A 32 -9.51 -3.33 9.03
N GLN A 33 -10.47 -4.23 8.83
CA GLN A 33 -10.22 -5.61 8.38
C GLN A 33 -9.64 -5.66 6.95
N ALA A 34 -10.20 -4.85 6.03
CA ALA A 34 -9.66 -4.73 4.68
C ALA A 34 -8.27 -4.09 4.69
N LEU A 35 -8.05 -3.08 5.55
CA LEU A 35 -6.75 -2.43 5.70
C LEU A 35 -5.67 -3.42 6.15
N GLU A 36 -5.96 -4.24 7.16
CA GLU A 36 -5.02 -5.25 7.67
C GLU A 36 -4.76 -6.37 6.63
N ARG A 37 -5.80 -6.78 5.88
CA ARG A 37 -5.64 -7.70 4.74
C ARG A 37 -4.70 -7.11 3.68
N ILE A 38 -4.88 -5.85 3.31
CA ILE A 38 -4.05 -5.21 2.29
C ILE A 38 -2.61 -5.05 2.80
N LYS A 39 -2.41 -4.63 4.05
CA LYS A 39 -1.07 -4.56 4.67
C LYS A 39 -0.37 -5.91 4.69
N SER A 40 -1.08 -7.01 4.97
CA SER A 40 -0.47 -8.33 5.08
C SER A 40 0.07 -8.87 3.75
N VAL A 41 -0.51 -8.45 2.62
CA VAL A 41 -0.03 -8.82 1.27
C VAL A 41 1.32 -8.18 0.94
N PHE A 42 1.61 -7.00 1.51
CA PHE A 42 2.85 -6.25 1.26
C PHE A 42 3.94 -6.50 2.32
N ARG A 43 3.68 -7.42 3.26
CA ARG A 43 4.63 -7.83 4.30
C ARG A 43 5.59 -8.88 3.79
#